data_AF-A0A7S1D0J8-F1
#
_entry.id   AF-A0A7S1D0J8-F1
#
_cell.length_a   1.000
_cell.length_b   1.000
_cell.length_c   1.000
_cell.angle_alpha   90.00
_cell.angle_beta   90.00
_cell.angle_gamma   90.00
#
_symmetry.space_group_name_H-M   'P 1'
#
loop_
_entity.id
_entity.type
_entity.pdbx_description
1 polymer ?
#
loop_
_entity_poly.entity_id
_entity_poly.type
_entity_poly.pdbx_seq_one_letter_code
_entity_poly.pdbx_strand_id
1 'polypeptide(L)'
;MLAFWVCSSTVASSSFDLPTLLKEPSVDAVLVLCGKAYLFPLTFIATMMCVVHTVFAVMNMTTFECGKGPRHVDYLKGTRETDFPFSKGLDQNLRIFCCQRDAACIWLTGEAQWKPILWQTPGKIIRDSEDWWEHPWQNKYWSCC
;
A
#
# COMPACT_ATOMS: atom_id res chain seq x y z
N MET A 1 5.22 -12.10 -4.41
CA MET A 1 5.65 -11.91 -3.00
C MET A 1 6.04 -13.20 -2.30
N LEU A 2 5.24 -14.27 -2.37
CA LEU A 2 5.55 -15.56 -1.71
C LEU A 2 6.96 -16.10 -2.03
N ALA A 3 7.36 -16.17 -3.30
CA ALA A 3 8.69 -16.64 -3.68
C ALA A 3 9.82 -15.79 -3.07
N PHE A 4 9.66 -14.47 -3.05
CA PHE A 4 10.65 -13.56 -2.51
C PHE A 4 10.76 -13.68 -0.97
N TRP A 5 9.62 -13.83 -0.29
CA TRP A 5 9.57 -14.08 1.15
C TRP A 5 10.21 -15.42 1.51
N VAL A 6 9.92 -16.48 0.76
CA VAL A 6 10.54 -17.81 0.94
C VAL A 6 12.06 -17.74 0.78
N CYS A 7 12.58 -17.05 -0.23
CA CYS A 7 14.02 -16.87 -0.41
C CYS A 7 14.66 -16.10 0.76
N SER A 8 14.03 -15.02 1.22
CA SER A 8 14.50 -14.23 2.37
C SER A 8 14.51 -15.06 3.66
N SER A 9 13.44 -15.81 3.94
CA SER A 9 13.33 -16.69 5.09
C SER A 9 14.36 -17.83 5.06
N THR A 10 14.62 -18.40 3.88
CA THR A 10 15.62 -19.46 3.71
C THR A 10 17.02 -18.93 4.02
N VAL A 11 17.38 -17.77 3.47
CA VAL A 11 18.69 -17.14 3.73
C VAL A 11 18.81 -16.68 5.20
N ALA A 12 17.72 -16.22 5.81
CA ALA A 12 17.68 -15.88 7.23
C ALA A 12 17.88 -17.11 8.15
N SER A 13 17.40 -18.29 7.75
CA SER A 13 17.55 -19.54 8.52
C SER A 13 18.97 -20.13 8.53
N SER A 14 19.89 -19.57 7.72
CA SER A 14 21.27 -20.04 7.67
C SER A 14 22.07 -19.61 8.90
N SER A 15 22.89 -20.54 9.42
CA SER A 15 23.75 -20.39 10.59
C SER A 15 25.04 -19.59 10.33
N PHE A 16 25.24 -19.10 9.11
CA PHE A 16 26.40 -18.26 8.75
C PHE A 16 26.14 -16.80 9.14
N ASP A 17 26.85 -16.34 10.16
CA ASP A 17 26.78 -14.96 10.63
C ASP A 17 28.15 -14.27 10.55
N LEU A 18 28.16 -12.95 10.74
CA LEU A 18 29.38 -12.14 10.70
C LEU A 18 30.51 -12.68 11.62
N PRO A 19 30.24 -13.17 12.85
CA PRO A 19 31.26 -13.78 13.68
C PRO A 19 31.83 -15.09 13.09
N THR A 20 31.01 -15.87 12.40
CA THR A 20 31.44 -17.11 11.72
C THR A 20 32.41 -16.78 10.58
N LEU A 21 32.09 -15.76 9.78
CA LEU A 21 32.96 -15.29 8.70
C LEU A 21 34.31 -14.76 9.20
N LEU A 22 34.30 -14.03 10.31
CA LEU A 22 35.52 -13.47 10.91
C LEU A 22 36.43 -14.55 11.52
N LYS A 23 35.86 -15.67 11.97
CA LYS A 23 36.60 -16.78 12.58
C LYS A 23 37.15 -17.74 11.52
N GLU A 24 36.31 -18.11 10.54
CA GLU A 24 36.68 -19.04 9.46
C GLU A 24 36.04 -18.59 8.13
N PRO A 25 36.77 -17.85 7.29
CA PRO A 25 36.25 -17.37 6.02
C PRO A 25 36.20 -18.52 5.00
N SER A 26 35.04 -19.17 4.87
CA SER A 26 34.74 -20.07 3.76
C SER A 26 34.02 -19.35 2.63
N VAL A 27 34.18 -19.84 1.39
CA VAL A 27 33.48 -19.29 0.21
C VAL A 27 31.96 -19.34 0.43
N ASP A 28 31.45 -20.40 1.05
CA ASP A 28 30.04 -20.56 1.37
C ASP A 28 29.56 -19.51 2.38
N ALA A 29 30.36 -19.24 3.43
CA ALA A 29 30.03 -18.20 4.41
C ALA A 29 29.99 -16.80 3.78
N VAL A 30 30.94 -16.50 2.89
CA VAL A 30 30.97 -15.23 2.14
C VAL A 30 29.72 -15.10 1.26
N LEU A 31 29.40 -16.12 0.46
CA LEU A 31 28.24 -16.10 -0.45
C LEU A 31 26.92 -15.92 0.30
N VAL A 32 26.72 -16.63 1.41
CA VAL A 32 25.52 -16.52 2.23
C VAL A 32 25.41 -15.14 2.87
N LEU A 33 26.51 -14.57 3.38
CA LEU A 33 26.50 -13.26 4.01
C LEU A 33 26.27 -12.12 3.01
N CYS A 34 26.86 -12.20 1.81
CA CYS A 34 26.55 -11.30 0.70
C CYS A 34 25.07 -11.43 0.28
N GLY A 35 24.54 -12.67 0.25
CA GLY A 35 23.13 -12.94 0.02
C GLY A 35 22.23 -12.27 1.06
N LYS A 36 22.54 -12.40 2.36
CA LYS A 36 21.84 -11.71 3.46
C LYS A 36 21.87 -10.18 3.26
N ALA A 37 23.05 -9.63 2.99
CA ALA A 37 23.24 -8.19 2.79
C ALA A 37 22.45 -7.62 1.60
N TYR A 38 22.21 -8.43 0.56
CA TYR A 38 21.43 -8.04 -0.61
C TYR A 38 19.91 -8.27 -0.41
N LEU A 39 19.51 -9.43 0.11
CA LEU A 39 18.10 -9.81 0.21
C LEU A 39 17.36 -9.06 1.32
N PHE A 40 17.99 -8.74 2.44
CA PHE A 40 17.32 -8.02 3.52
C PHE A 40 16.85 -6.61 3.15
N PRO A 41 17.67 -5.72 2.55
CA PRO A 41 17.17 -4.40 2.14
C PRO A 41 16.08 -4.52 1.06
N LEU A 42 16.19 -5.47 0.14
CA LEU A 42 15.12 -5.72 -0.84
C LEU A 42 13.83 -6.19 -0.16
N THR A 43 13.93 -7.06 0.85
CA THR A 43 12.76 -7.51 1.64
C THR A 43 12.13 -6.37 2.39
N PHE A 44 12.95 -5.51 2.99
CA PHE A 44 12.48 -4.33 3.69
C PHE A 44 11.72 -3.39 2.73
N ILE A 45 12.31 -3.05 1.58
CA ILE A 45 11.68 -2.17 0.59
C ILE A 45 10.39 -2.80 0.04
N ALA A 46 10.40 -4.09 -0.31
CA ALA A 46 9.22 -4.78 -0.79
C ALA A 46 8.09 -4.80 0.26
N THR A 47 8.44 -4.98 1.53
CA THR A 47 7.48 -4.94 2.64
C THR A 47 6.89 -3.54 2.80
N MET A 48 7.73 -2.51 2.79
CA MET A 48 7.27 -1.11 2.87
C MET A 48 6.35 -0.76 1.70
N MET A 49 6.68 -1.18 0.48
CA MET A 49 5.81 -1.01 -0.68
C MET A 49 4.45 -1.66 -0.47
N CYS A 50 4.40 -2.90 0.04
CA CYS A 50 3.12 -3.54 0.32
C CYS A 50 2.32 -2.86 1.42
N VAL A 51 2.96 -2.38 2.49
CA VAL A 51 2.28 -1.63 3.54
C VAL A 51 1.65 -0.35 2.96
N VAL A 52 2.44 0.44 2.23
CA VAL A 52 1.99 1.69 1.61
C VAL A 52 0.84 1.43 0.62
N HIS A 53 0.95 0.42 -0.23
CA HIS A 53 -0.10 0.07 -1.18
C HIS A 53 -1.34 -0.52 -0.51
N THR A 54 -1.21 -1.21 0.62
CA THR A 54 -2.35 -1.67 1.42
C THR A 54 -3.12 -0.46 1.98
N VAL A 55 -2.39 0.53 2.50
CA VAL A 55 -2.98 1.80 2.96
C VAL A 55 -3.71 2.52 1.82
N PHE A 56 -3.11 2.59 0.62
CA PHE A 56 -3.76 3.14 -0.56
C PHE A 56 -5.02 2.39 -1.00
N ALA A 57 -4.99 1.05 -0.96
CA ALA A 57 -6.16 0.22 -1.24
C ALA A 57 -7.29 0.48 -0.24
N VAL A 58 -6.97 0.55 1.06
CA VAL A 58 -7.94 0.82 2.14
C VAL A 58 -8.53 2.23 2.03
N MET A 59 -7.77 3.22 1.56
CA MET A 59 -8.24 4.60 1.40
C MET A 59 -8.89 4.86 0.03
N ASN A 60 -8.90 3.86 -0.86
CA ASN A 60 -9.29 3.99 -2.28
C ASN A 60 -8.61 5.20 -2.96
N MET A 61 -7.30 5.30 -2.76
CA MET A 61 -6.45 6.36 -3.30
C MET A 61 -5.35 5.73 -4.15
N THR A 62 -4.95 6.40 -5.22
CA THR A 62 -3.81 6.00 -6.07
C THR A 62 -2.52 6.71 -5.64
N THR A 63 -1.37 6.11 -5.98
CA THR A 63 -0.05 6.75 -5.82
C THR A 63 0.03 8.09 -6.55
N PHE A 64 -0.64 8.21 -7.71
CA PHE A 64 -0.69 9.43 -8.49
C PHE A 64 -1.45 10.54 -7.76
N GLU A 65 -2.63 10.23 -7.21
CA GLU A 65 -3.43 11.17 -6.43
C GLU A 65 -2.68 11.62 -5.17
N CYS A 66 -2.05 10.68 -4.45
CA CYS A 66 -1.23 10.98 -3.28
C CYS A 66 -0.02 11.86 -3.61
N GLY A 67 0.70 11.57 -4.70
CA GLY A 67 1.96 12.25 -5.03
C GLY A 67 1.77 13.62 -5.68
N LYS A 68 0.73 13.78 -6.51
CA LYS A 68 0.46 15.05 -7.22
C LYS A 68 -0.44 15.99 -6.44
N GLY A 69 -1.42 15.42 -5.75
CA GLY A 69 -2.36 16.14 -4.89
C GLY A 69 -3.26 17.14 -5.63
N PRO A 70 -3.97 17.98 -4.87
CA PRO A 70 -5.00 18.91 -5.38
C PRO A 70 -4.45 20.06 -6.22
N ARG A 71 -3.14 20.33 -6.17
CA ARG A 71 -2.50 21.39 -6.94
C ARG A 71 -2.35 21.05 -8.43
N HIS A 72 -2.20 19.77 -8.74
CA HIS A 72 -1.91 19.31 -10.11
C HIS A 72 -3.02 18.43 -10.69
N VAL A 73 -3.92 17.93 -9.86
CA VAL A 73 -5.02 17.05 -10.26
C VAL A 73 -6.33 17.82 -10.15
N ASP A 74 -6.92 18.18 -11.29
CA ASP A 74 -8.07 19.08 -11.35
C ASP A 74 -9.27 18.60 -10.54
N TYR A 75 -9.51 17.29 -10.53
CA TYR A 75 -10.63 16.72 -9.77
C TYR A 75 -10.40 16.63 -8.26
N LEU A 76 -9.17 16.84 -7.81
CA LEU A 76 -8.86 16.92 -6.38
C LEU A 76 -8.91 18.36 -5.87
N LYS A 77 -9.19 19.36 -6.71
CA LYS A 77 -9.28 20.75 -6.26
C LYS A 77 -10.30 20.89 -5.13
N GLY A 78 -9.86 21.45 -4.00
CA GLY A 78 -10.66 21.62 -2.79
C GLY A 78 -10.52 20.50 -1.75
N THR A 79 -9.82 19.42 -2.07
CA THR A 79 -9.36 18.43 -1.06
C THR A 79 -8.09 18.92 -0.36
N ARG A 80 -7.86 18.40 0.84
CA ARG A 80 -6.69 18.62 1.68
C ARG A 80 -5.99 17.30 1.96
N GLU A 81 -4.86 17.37 2.65
CA GLU A 81 -4.21 16.19 3.21
C GLU A 81 -5.21 15.41 4.08
N THR A 82 -5.23 14.08 3.95
CA THR A 82 -6.16 13.16 4.63
C THR A 82 -7.63 13.22 4.21
N ASP A 83 -7.98 14.00 3.19
CA ASP A 83 -9.30 13.88 2.55
C ASP A 83 -9.29 12.66 1.62
N PHE A 84 -10.23 11.72 1.84
CA PHE A 84 -10.38 10.49 1.06
C PHE A 84 -11.64 10.54 0.17
N PRO A 85 -11.64 11.39 -0.88
CA PRO A 85 -12.85 11.73 -1.65
C PRO A 85 -13.51 10.53 -2.36
N PHE A 86 -12.76 9.46 -2.60
CA PHE A 86 -13.25 8.25 -3.26
C PHE A 86 -13.47 7.08 -2.31
N SER A 87 -13.17 7.23 -1.00
CA SER A 87 -13.35 6.15 -0.05
C SER A 87 -14.83 5.82 0.13
N LYS A 88 -15.15 4.52 0.10
CA LYS A 88 -16.51 3.97 0.32
C LYS A 88 -16.57 3.10 1.57
N GLY A 89 -15.61 3.25 2.48
CA GLY A 89 -15.43 2.39 3.65
C GLY A 89 -14.51 1.20 3.40
N LEU A 90 -13.97 0.62 4.48
CA LEU A 90 -12.93 -0.41 4.43
C LEU A 90 -13.34 -1.62 3.56
N ASP A 91 -14.51 -2.20 3.84
CA ASP A 91 -15.00 -3.40 3.14
C ASP A 91 -15.19 -3.15 1.63
N GLN A 92 -15.88 -2.07 1.27
CA GLN A 92 -16.14 -1.74 -0.13
C GLN A 92 -14.84 -1.39 -0.88
N ASN A 93 -13.90 -0.70 -0.24
CA ASN A 93 -12.61 -0.35 -0.84
C ASN A 93 -11.78 -1.61 -1.11
N LEU A 94 -11.71 -2.54 -0.15
CA LEU A 94 -11.03 -3.82 -0.32
C LEU A 94 -11.72 -4.69 -1.38
N ARG A 95 -13.05 -4.72 -1.43
CA ARG A 95 -13.80 -5.44 -2.47
C ARG A 95 -13.53 -4.88 -3.87
N ILE A 96 -13.46 -3.55 -4.01
CA ILE A 96 -13.11 -2.90 -5.28
C ILE A 96 -11.70 -3.29 -5.69
N PHE A 97 -10.74 -3.23 -4.77
CA PHE A 97 -9.33 -3.53 -5.03
C PHE A 97 -9.09 -5.01 -5.34
N CYS A 98 -9.57 -5.93 -4.49
CA CYS A 98 -9.27 -7.35 -4.55
C CYS A 98 -10.16 -8.14 -5.51
N CYS A 99 -11.40 -7.71 -5.77
CA CYS A 99 -12.39 -8.56 -6.45
C CYS A 99 -12.97 -7.94 -7.73
N GLN A 100 -13.22 -6.63 -7.75
CA GLN A 100 -13.85 -5.98 -8.91
C GLN A 100 -12.84 -5.44 -9.93
N ARG A 101 -11.64 -5.07 -9.49
CA ARG A 101 -10.59 -4.51 -10.34
C ARG A 101 -9.37 -5.43 -10.47
N ASP A 102 -9.36 -6.55 -9.74
CA ASP A 102 -8.27 -7.51 -9.81
C ASP A 102 -8.46 -8.46 -11.00
N ALA A 103 -7.42 -8.55 -11.82
CA ALA A 103 -7.43 -9.38 -13.02
C ALA A 103 -7.49 -10.89 -12.68
N ALA A 104 -6.95 -11.30 -11.53
CA ALA A 104 -6.98 -12.70 -11.12
C ALA A 104 -8.38 -13.10 -10.64
N CYS A 105 -9.10 -12.25 -9.89
CA CYS A 105 -10.50 -12.49 -9.57
C CYS A 105 -11.37 -12.58 -10.82
N ILE A 106 -11.21 -11.67 -11.80
CA ILE A 106 -11.93 -11.74 -13.08
C ILE A 106 -11.61 -13.05 -13.83
N TRP A 107 -10.35 -13.48 -13.83
CA TRP A 107 -9.94 -14.75 -14.45
C TRP A 107 -10.50 -15.97 -13.73
N LEU A 108 -10.56 -15.96 -12.39
CA LEU A 108 -11.02 -17.07 -11.56
C LEU A 108 -12.54 -17.22 -11.51
N THR A 109 -13.29 -16.11 -11.47
CA THR A 109 -14.76 -16.14 -11.33
C THR A 109 -15.48 -16.28 -12.67
N GLY A 110 -14.78 -16.04 -13.78
CA GLY A 110 -15.39 -16.00 -15.11
C GLY A 110 -16.38 -14.84 -15.30
N GLU A 111 -16.46 -13.91 -14.34
CA GLU A 111 -17.32 -12.73 -14.45
C GLU A 111 -16.73 -11.73 -15.46
N ALA A 112 -17.31 -11.80 -16.65
CA ALA A 112 -17.46 -10.82 -17.73
C ALA A 112 -16.54 -9.57 -17.76
N GLN A 113 -15.89 -9.42 -18.92
CA GLN A 113 -15.45 -8.20 -19.60
C GLN A 113 -15.32 -6.95 -18.74
N TRP A 114 -14.08 -6.45 -18.63
CA TRP A 114 -13.80 -5.08 -18.18
C TRP A 114 -14.85 -4.10 -18.72
N LYS A 115 -15.55 -3.41 -17.82
CA LYS A 115 -16.51 -2.36 -18.18
C LYS A 115 -15.86 -1.02 -17.90
N PRO A 116 -15.93 -0.05 -18.83
CA PRO A 116 -15.50 1.31 -18.55
C PRO A 116 -16.35 1.85 -17.40
N ILE A 117 -15.69 2.20 -16.30
CA ILE A 117 -16.35 2.86 -15.19
C ILE A 117 -16.37 4.34 -15.53
N LEU A 118 -17.57 4.92 -15.61
CA LEU A 118 -17.69 6.37 -15.75
C LEU A 118 -17.10 7.02 -14.50
N TRP A 119 -16.04 7.78 -14.69
CA TRP A 119 -15.39 8.48 -13.60
C TRP A 119 -16.33 9.57 -13.08
N GLN A 120 -16.59 9.54 -11.77
CA GLN A 120 -17.47 10.51 -11.10
C GLN A 120 -16.62 11.49 -10.31
N THR A 121 -16.97 12.78 -10.40
CA THR A 121 -16.41 13.78 -9.50
C THR A 121 -16.75 13.42 -8.06
N PRO A 122 -15.79 13.51 -7.15
CA PRO A 122 -16.07 13.24 -5.74
C PRO A 122 -17.08 14.22 -5.17
N GLY A 123 -17.81 13.77 -4.14
CA GLY A 123 -18.79 14.58 -3.44
C GLY A 123 -18.17 15.82 -2.77
N LYS A 124 -19.00 16.81 -2.45
CA LYS A 124 -18.56 18.00 -1.72
C LYS A 124 -18.19 17.61 -0.28
N ILE A 125 -16.95 17.87 0.12
CA ILE A 125 -16.46 17.68 1.49
C ILE A 125 -17.02 18.79 2.38
N ILE A 126 -17.83 18.44 3.38
CA ILE A 126 -18.47 19.36 4.33
C ILE A 126 -17.72 19.30 5.66
N ARG A 127 -16.61 20.04 5.78
CA ARG A 127 -15.72 19.96 6.96
C ARG A 127 -16.40 20.28 8.29
N ASP A 128 -17.40 21.16 8.26
CA ASP A 128 -18.18 21.56 9.42
C ASP A 128 -19.44 20.69 9.64
N SER A 129 -19.47 19.49 9.06
CA SER A 129 -20.54 18.50 9.24
C SER A 129 -20.76 18.21 10.74
N GLU A 130 -22.03 18.07 11.13
CA GLU A 130 -22.39 17.57 12.48
C GLU A 130 -21.94 16.11 12.67
N ASP A 131 -21.81 15.37 11.57
CA ASP A 131 -21.40 13.97 11.58
C ASP A 131 -19.88 13.88 11.76
N TRP A 132 -19.46 13.69 13.00
CA TRP A 132 -18.06 13.72 13.41
C TRP A 132 -17.17 12.67 12.70
N TRP A 133 -17.76 11.57 12.26
CA TRP A 133 -17.07 10.48 11.57
C TRP A 133 -16.79 10.75 10.09
N GLU A 134 -17.40 11.76 9.47
CA GLU A 134 -17.13 12.08 8.06
C GLU A 134 -15.75 12.71 7.86
N HIS A 135 -15.28 13.47 8.86
CA HIS A 135 -14.01 14.20 8.82
C HIS A 135 -13.23 14.09 10.15
N PRO A 136 -12.83 12.88 10.57
CA PRO A 136 -12.28 12.65 11.91
C PRO A 136 -11.00 13.44 12.22
N TRP A 137 -10.26 13.88 11.19
CA TRP A 137 -9.02 14.64 11.33
C TRP A 137 -9.19 16.17 11.29
N GLN A 138 -10.36 16.67 10.86
CA GLN A 138 -10.58 18.11 10.59
C GLN A 138 -11.96 18.62 11.02
N ASN A 139 -12.78 17.82 11.69
CA ASN A 139 -14.08 18.24 12.16
C ASN A 139 -13.96 19.28 13.32
N LYS A 140 -14.92 20.21 13.37
CA LYS A 140 -15.09 21.24 14.41
C LYS A 140 -14.98 20.76 15.86
N TYR A 141 -15.29 19.49 16.16
CA TYR A 141 -15.19 18.93 17.52
C TYR A 141 -13.76 18.69 17.99
N TRP A 142 -12.79 18.60 17.08
CA TRP A 142 -11.38 18.33 17.40
C TRP A 142 -10.44 19.46 16.97
N SER A 143 -10.93 20.46 16.21
CA SER A 143 -10.15 21.63 15.78
C SER A 143 -9.93 22.68 16.89
N CYS A 144 -10.08 22.30 18.16
CA CYS A 144 -9.70 23.14 19.28
C CYS A 144 -8.20 22.97 19.58
N CYS A 145 -7.37 23.86 19.02
CA CYS A 145 -6.10 24.41 19.50
C CYS A 145 -5.23 24.87 18.31
#